data_AF-A0A3C8C7U0-F1
#
_entry.id   AF-A0A3C8C7U0-F1
#
_cell.length_a   1.000
_cell.length_b   1.000
_cell.length_c   1.000
_cell.angle_alpha   90.00
_cell.angle_beta   90.00
_cell.angle_gamma   90.00
#
_symmetry.space_group_name_H-M   'P 1'
#
loop_
_entity.id
_entity.type
_entity.pdbx_description
1 polymer ?
#
loop_
_entity_poly.entity_id
_entity_poly.type
_entity_poly.pdbx_seq_one_letter_code
_entity_poly.pdbx_strand_id
1 'polypeptide(L)'
;DPIDQIQFQSVVNDEGIAFRLEWEDPQPDRTSSRHQDFKDAVAMQFALGEVLLHKHGHNEPFFGMGNRGKVVNIWQWRADWQTEIETKKKLEYATKGLDLDTMIFGGEVNPVDALNPFRDVPVEELNAEGFGTLTPQPQTKQNIMGKGVWKEGKWSVVFFRTLDSLNKWDIKFNRKNPVLVAFAIWDGKHQDRNGRKVVSMWQRLKPFHH
;
A
#
# COMPACT_ATOMS: atom_id res chain seq x y z
N ASP A 1 16.87 -7.03 13.35
CA ASP A 1 16.83 -5.58 13.51
C ASP A 1 15.67 -5.03 12.71
N PRO A 2 14.99 -3.98 13.21
CA PRO A 2 13.91 -3.38 12.46
C PRO A 2 14.45 -2.85 11.13
N ILE A 3 13.61 -2.89 10.09
CA ILE A 3 13.95 -2.34 8.78
C ILE A 3 14.21 -0.84 8.92
N ASP A 4 15.40 -0.39 8.55
CA ASP A 4 15.86 0.99 8.69
C ASP A 4 16.08 1.70 7.34
N GLN A 5 16.09 0.94 6.23
CA GLN A 5 16.28 1.45 4.89
C GLN A 5 15.23 0.93 3.90
N ILE A 6 14.73 1.84 3.07
CA ILE A 6 13.91 1.54 1.89
C ILE A 6 14.48 2.26 0.68
N GLN A 7 14.58 1.57 -0.44
CA GLN A 7 14.86 2.18 -1.73
C GLN A 7 13.55 2.55 -2.41
N PHE A 8 13.52 3.75 -2.98
CA PHE A 8 12.34 4.30 -3.64
C PHE A 8 12.71 4.82 -5.03
N GLN A 9 11.95 4.39 -6.03
CA GLN A 9 12.09 4.81 -7.41
C GLN A 9 10.72 5.16 -7.98
N SER A 10 10.66 6.10 -8.92
CA SER A 10 9.43 6.51 -9.57
C SER A 10 9.66 6.72 -11.07
N VAL A 11 8.69 6.32 -11.88
CA VAL A 11 8.64 6.62 -13.32
C VAL A 11 7.24 7.11 -13.68
N VAL A 12 7.15 8.06 -14.60
CA VAL A 12 5.88 8.57 -15.11
C VAL A 12 5.91 8.59 -16.62
N ASN A 13 4.76 8.32 -17.24
CA ASN A 13 4.52 8.56 -18.65
C ASN A 13 3.21 9.35 -18.81
N ASP A 14 2.66 9.41 -20.02
CA ASP A 14 1.39 10.14 -20.25
C ASP A 14 0.14 9.37 -19.79
N GLU A 15 0.27 8.07 -19.47
CA GLU A 15 -0.83 7.22 -18.99
C GLU A 15 -0.93 7.22 -17.45
N GLY A 16 0.21 7.09 -16.78
CA GLY A 16 0.25 6.82 -15.36
C GLY A 16 1.61 7.02 -14.73
N ILE A 17 1.64 6.73 -13.44
CA ILE A 17 2.82 6.80 -12.59
C ILE A 17 3.03 5.45 -11.92
N ALA A 18 4.27 5.00 -11.89
CA ALA A 18 4.69 3.81 -11.18
C ALA A 18 5.73 4.16 -10.10
N PHE A 19 5.61 3.50 -8.96
CA PHE A 19 6.57 3.57 -7.87
C PHE A 19 7.07 2.18 -7.55
N ARG A 20 8.38 2.05 -7.35
CA ARG A 20 9.01 0.83 -6.87
C ARG A 20 9.63 1.08 -5.51
N LEU A 21 9.27 0.23 -4.55
CA LEU A 21 9.80 0.22 -3.19
C LEU A 21 10.54 -1.10 -2.99
N GLU A 22 11.76 -1.03 -2.48
CA GLU A 22 12.57 -2.21 -2.18
C GLU A 22 13.16 -2.11 -0.77
N TRP A 23 13.09 -3.19 0.00
CA TRP A 23 13.73 -3.32 1.31
C TRP A 23 14.25 -4.73 1.53
N GLU A 24 15.22 -4.85 2.43
CA GLU A 24 15.76 -6.15 2.83
C GLU A 24 14.89 -6.77 3.90
N ASP A 25 14.57 -8.04 3.69
CA ASP A 25 13.77 -8.85 4.59
C ASP A 25 14.14 -10.33 4.40
N PRO A 26 14.86 -10.94 5.36
CA PRO A 26 15.26 -12.34 5.26
C PRO A 26 14.09 -13.33 5.21
N GLN A 27 12.88 -12.94 5.66
CA GLN A 27 11.75 -13.85 5.81
C GLN A 27 10.47 -13.23 5.25
N PRO A 28 9.98 -13.66 4.07
CA PRO A 28 8.77 -13.10 3.51
C PRO A 28 7.53 -13.59 4.29
N ASP A 29 7.02 -12.77 5.18
CA ASP A 29 5.86 -13.06 6.02
C ASP A 29 4.54 -12.86 5.25
N ARG A 30 4.28 -13.82 4.36
CA ARG A 30 3.21 -13.80 3.36
C ARG A 30 1.85 -14.30 3.84
N THR A 31 1.78 -15.22 4.80
CA THR A 31 0.53 -15.95 5.10
C THR A 31 0.18 -15.91 6.57
N SER A 32 -1.12 -15.87 6.88
CA SER A 32 -1.65 -16.04 8.23
C SER A 32 -2.35 -17.38 8.28
N SER A 33 -1.65 -18.39 8.80
CA SER A 33 -2.33 -19.66 9.13
C SER A 33 -2.92 -19.59 10.53
N ARG A 34 -2.44 -18.65 11.37
CA ARG A 34 -2.88 -18.42 12.74
C ARG A 34 -3.20 -16.94 12.97
N HIS A 35 -4.07 -16.66 13.94
CA HIS A 35 -4.45 -15.29 14.35
C HIS A 35 -3.29 -14.45 14.93
N GLN A 36 -2.18 -15.09 15.30
CA GLN A 36 -0.99 -14.45 15.86
C GLN A 36 0.07 -14.11 14.81
N ASP A 37 -0.13 -14.50 13.54
CA ASP A 37 0.88 -14.27 12.52
C ASP A 37 0.76 -12.82 12.01
N PHE A 38 1.85 -12.06 12.08
CA PHE A 38 1.96 -10.72 11.53
C PHE A 38 2.42 -10.79 10.06
N LYS A 39 2.35 -9.69 9.32
CA LYS A 39 2.54 -9.68 7.86
C LYS A 39 3.39 -8.54 7.40
N ASP A 40 4.09 -8.80 6.32
CA ASP A 40 4.77 -7.75 5.60
C ASP A 40 3.77 -6.88 4.86
N ALA A 41 3.95 -5.57 5.03
CA ALA A 41 3.21 -4.56 4.31
C ALA A 41 4.09 -3.35 4.09
N VAL A 42 3.78 -2.61 3.03
CA VAL A 42 4.42 -1.33 2.76
C VAL A 42 3.37 -0.33 2.35
N ALA A 43 3.52 0.92 2.80
CA ALA A 43 2.67 2.01 2.37
C ALA A 43 3.49 3.23 1.95
N MET A 44 2.97 3.92 0.94
CA MET A 44 3.31 5.29 0.64
C MET A 44 2.17 6.20 1.10
N GLN A 45 2.51 7.33 1.68
CA GLN A 45 1.55 8.39 1.96
C GLN A 45 1.96 9.67 1.24
N PHE A 46 0.98 10.44 0.80
CA PHE A 46 1.13 11.69 0.10
C PHE A 46 0.38 12.81 0.81
N ALA A 47 1.03 13.97 0.95
CA ALA A 47 0.34 15.17 1.39
C ALA A 47 -0.57 15.70 0.27
N LEU A 48 -1.82 16.03 0.61
CA LEU A 48 -2.76 16.62 -0.35
C LEU A 48 -2.70 18.15 -0.32
N GLY A 49 -2.91 18.77 -1.48
CA GLY A 49 -2.88 20.22 -1.66
C GLY A 49 -1.49 20.78 -1.96
N GLU A 50 -1.37 22.11 -2.01
CA GLU A 50 -0.10 22.80 -2.26
C GLU A 50 0.72 22.91 -0.96
N VAL A 51 1.37 21.81 -0.61
CA VAL A 51 2.17 21.69 0.60
C VAL A 51 3.65 21.72 0.24
N LEU A 52 4.41 22.61 0.90
CA LEU A 52 5.85 22.74 0.69
C LEU A 52 6.60 22.50 1.99
N LEU A 53 7.48 21.49 1.99
CA LEU A 53 8.33 21.16 3.13
C LEU A 53 9.31 22.32 3.45
N HIS A 54 9.40 22.70 4.73
CA HIS A 54 10.34 23.70 5.27
C HIS A 54 10.19 25.14 4.74
N LYS A 55 8.98 25.58 4.41
CA LYS A 55 8.66 27.03 4.38
C LYS A 55 8.22 27.50 5.76
N HIS A 56 8.41 28.80 6.06
CA HIS A 56 7.97 29.41 7.32
C HIS A 56 6.52 29.02 7.63
N GLY A 57 6.28 28.42 8.80
CA GLY A 57 4.94 28.05 9.29
C GLY A 57 4.52 26.58 9.19
N HIS A 58 5.38 25.66 8.74
CA HIS A 58 5.12 24.20 8.74
C HIS A 58 3.70 23.82 8.24
N ASN A 59 3.40 24.14 6.98
CA ASN A 59 2.08 23.82 6.43
C ASN A 59 1.91 22.33 6.08
N GLU A 60 2.97 21.52 6.19
CA GLU A 60 2.88 20.08 5.99
C GLU A 60 1.94 19.38 6.99
N PRO A 61 1.20 18.34 6.55
CA PRO A 61 0.51 17.43 7.47
C PRO A 61 1.53 16.74 8.37
N PHE A 62 1.11 16.31 9.56
CA PHE A 62 1.92 15.39 10.35
C PHE A 62 2.21 14.10 9.54
N PHE A 63 3.46 13.64 9.51
CA PHE A 63 3.86 12.46 8.73
C PHE A 63 3.29 11.15 9.28
N GLY A 64 2.71 11.16 10.50
CA GLY A 64 2.00 10.01 11.07
C GLY A 64 0.51 9.99 10.72
N MET A 65 0.17 10.09 9.43
CA MET A 65 -1.20 10.06 8.89
C MET A 65 -2.00 11.38 8.93
N GLY A 66 -1.32 12.53 8.87
CA GLY A 66 -1.97 13.83 8.81
C GLY A 66 -2.45 14.36 10.16
N ASN A 67 -3.24 15.42 10.11
CA ASN A 67 -3.85 16.06 11.27
C ASN A 67 -5.10 16.84 10.81
N ARG A 68 -5.90 17.34 11.75
CA ARG A 68 -7.15 18.04 11.46
C ARG A 68 -7.01 19.08 10.33
N GLY A 69 -7.85 18.98 9.31
CA GLY A 69 -7.85 19.83 8.12
C GLY A 69 -6.72 19.58 7.11
N LYS A 70 -5.78 18.67 7.39
CA LYS A 70 -4.66 18.30 6.52
C LYS A 70 -4.70 16.80 6.20
N VAL A 71 -5.54 16.47 5.23
CA VAL A 71 -5.76 15.09 4.78
C VAL A 71 -4.55 14.57 4.01
N VAL A 72 -4.21 13.30 4.23
CA VAL A 72 -3.24 12.56 3.43
C VAL A 72 -3.93 11.47 2.60
N ASN A 73 -3.29 11.09 1.51
CA ASN A 73 -3.68 9.95 0.68
C ASN A 73 -2.63 8.85 0.84
N ILE A 74 -3.06 7.62 1.08
CA ILE A 74 -2.19 6.50 1.48
C ILE A 74 -2.45 5.34 0.53
N TRP A 75 -1.38 4.78 -0.01
CA TRP A 75 -1.41 3.59 -0.87
C TRP A 75 -0.73 2.48 -0.09
N GLN A 76 -1.44 1.41 0.24
CA GLN A 76 -0.92 0.32 1.07
C GLN A 76 -0.97 -1.00 0.31
N TRP A 77 0.18 -1.66 0.20
CA TRP A 77 0.29 -3.04 -0.26
C TRP A 77 0.42 -3.98 0.93
N ARG A 78 -0.13 -5.20 0.80
CA ARG A 78 -0.01 -6.26 1.81
C ARG A 78 0.34 -7.63 1.20
N ALA A 79 1.27 -8.34 1.84
CA ALA A 79 1.74 -9.64 1.39
C ALA A 79 0.66 -10.75 1.48
N ASP A 80 -0.18 -10.70 2.51
CA ASP A 80 -1.27 -11.66 2.70
C ASP A 80 -2.36 -11.54 1.67
N TRP A 81 -2.77 -10.31 1.36
CA TRP A 81 -3.74 -10.05 0.30
C TRP A 81 -3.26 -10.57 -1.05
N GLN A 82 -1.98 -10.41 -1.36
CA GLN A 82 -1.45 -10.95 -2.62
C GLN A 82 -1.45 -12.47 -2.64
N THR A 83 -1.04 -13.11 -1.54
CA THR A 83 -1.01 -14.57 -1.46
C THR A 83 -2.41 -15.16 -1.57
N GLU A 84 -3.39 -14.51 -0.96
CA GLU A 84 -4.80 -14.90 -1.08
C GLU A 84 -5.28 -14.83 -2.54
N ILE A 85 -5.07 -13.69 -3.22
CA ILE A 85 -5.45 -13.51 -4.62
C ILE A 85 -4.79 -14.55 -5.53
N GLU A 86 -3.48 -14.78 -5.34
CA GLU A 86 -2.73 -15.77 -6.13
C GLU A 86 -3.20 -17.20 -5.88
N THR A 87 -3.60 -17.51 -4.63
CA THR A 87 -4.13 -18.84 -4.27
C THR A 87 -5.51 -19.05 -4.88
N LYS A 88 -6.43 -18.08 -4.75
CA LYS A 88 -7.75 -18.11 -5.40
C LYS A 88 -7.63 -18.37 -6.91
N LYS A 89 -6.77 -17.60 -7.61
CA LYS A 89 -6.54 -17.75 -9.06
C LYS A 89 -5.97 -19.12 -9.45
N LYS A 90 -5.04 -19.67 -8.67
CA LYS A 90 -4.47 -21.01 -8.92
C LYS A 90 -5.52 -22.09 -8.77
N LEU A 91 -6.36 -21.98 -7.75
CA LEU A 91 -7.43 -22.94 -7.48
C LEU A 91 -8.53 -22.87 -8.54
N GLU A 92 -9.01 -21.68 -8.89
CA GLU A 92 -9.98 -21.49 -10.00
C GLU A 92 -9.50 -22.13 -11.31
N TYR A 93 -8.22 -21.96 -11.63
CA TYR A 93 -7.60 -22.60 -12.80
C TYR A 93 -7.56 -24.13 -12.66
N ALA A 94 -7.20 -24.66 -11.49
CA ALA A 94 -7.11 -26.09 -11.24
C ALA A 94 -8.48 -26.78 -11.18
N THR A 95 -9.50 -26.13 -10.64
CA THR A 95 -10.86 -26.69 -10.48
C THR A 95 -11.77 -26.44 -11.69
N LYS A 96 -11.24 -25.81 -12.76
CA LYS A 96 -12.02 -25.37 -13.93
C LYS A 96 -13.25 -24.53 -13.53
N GLY A 97 -13.12 -23.72 -12.48
CA GLY A 97 -14.19 -22.84 -11.99
C GLY A 97 -15.25 -23.50 -11.11
N LEU A 98 -15.01 -24.67 -10.52
CA LEU A 98 -15.96 -25.29 -9.59
C LEU A 98 -15.80 -24.79 -8.14
N ASP A 99 -16.88 -24.13 -7.71
CA ASP A 99 -17.46 -23.81 -6.40
C ASP A 99 -16.56 -23.35 -5.23
N LEU A 100 -16.73 -22.06 -4.86
CA LEU A 100 -16.14 -21.38 -3.69
C LEU A 100 -16.43 -22.14 -2.38
N ASP A 101 -17.55 -22.86 -2.33
CA ASP A 101 -17.95 -23.69 -1.20
C ASP A 101 -16.92 -24.78 -0.88
N THR A 102 -16.30 -25.41 -1.89
CA THR A 102 -15.25 -26.41 -1.67
C THR A 102 -14.02 -25.79 -1.00
N MET A 103 -13.71 -24.52 -1.33
CA MET A 103 -12.55 -23.80 -0.80
C MET A 103 -12.75 -23.46 0.69
N ILE A 104 -13.96 -23.04 1.06
CA ILE A 104 -14.29 -22.65 2.44
C ILE A 104 -14.32 -23.87 3.38
N PHE A 105 -14.89 -24.99 2.92
CA PHE A 105 -15.03 -26.20 3.75
C PHE A 105 -13.79 -27.11 3.75
N GLY A 106 -12.85 -26.93 2.81
CA GLY A 106 -11.59 -27.68 2.73
C GLY A 106 -10.47 -27.18 3.64
N GLY A 107 -10.61 -26.01 4.27
CA GLY A 107 -9.61 -25.43 5.18
C GLY A 107 -8.37 -24.84 4.49
N GLU A 108 -8.37 -24.74 3.16
CA GLU A 108 -7.27 -24.17 2.39
C GLU A 108 -7.23 -22.63 2.45
N VAL A 109 -8.35 -22.00 2.79
CA VAL A 109 -8.50 -20.55 2.93
C VAL A 109 -9.28 -20.23 4.20
N ASN A 110 -8.99 -19.10 4.84
CA ASN A 110 -9.78 -18.62 5.96
C ASN A 110 -11.20 -18.27 5.47
N PRO A 111 -12.27 -18.88 6.02
CA PRO A 111 -13.65 -18.65 5.60
C PRO A 111 -14.06 -17.17 5.56
N VAL A 112 -13.58 -16.37 6.53
CA VAL A 112 -13.92 -14.94 6.62
C VAL A 112 -13.23 -14.12 5.53
N ASP A 113 -12.01 -14.49 5.16
CA ASP A 113 -11.24 -13.80 4.12
C ASP A 113 -11.69 -14.28 2.71
N ALA A 114 -12.02 -15.57 2.57
CA ALA A 114 -12.62 -16.14 1.37
C ALA A 114 -13.96 -15.47 1.00
N LEU A 115 -14.74 -15.05 2.01
CA LEU A 115 -15.98 -14.28 1.89
C LEU A 115 -15.77 -12.78 1.59
N ASN A 116 -14.53 -12.32 1.32
CA ASN A 116 -14.30 -11.04 0.67
C ASN A 116 -14.13 -11.25 -0.85
N PRO A 117 -15.23 -11.32 -1.62
CA PRO A 117 -15.19 -11.50 -3.07
C PRO A 117 -14.73 -10.24 -3.82
N PHE A 118 -14.29 -9.18 -3.13
CA PHE A 118 -14.10 -7.84 -3.69
C PHE A 118 -12.64 -7.36 -3.73
N ARG A 119 -11.67 -8.22 -3.36
CA ARG A 119 -10.25 -7.84 -3.38
C ARG A 119 -9.53 -8.44 -4.58
N ASP A 120 -9.57 -7.72 -5.71
CA ASP A 120 -8.92 -8.14 -6.97
C ASP A 120 -7.42 -7.83 -7.04
N VAL A 121 -6.95 -6.89 -6.22
CA VAL A 121 -5.57 -6.41 -6.16
C VAL A 121 -5.05 -6.37 -4.71
N PRO A 122 -3.74 -6.57 -4.48
CA PRO A 122 -3.15 -6.61 -3.13
C PRO A 122 -2.84 -5.22 -2.57
N VAL A 123 -3.50 -4.19 -3.10
CA VAL A 123 -3.28 -2.79 -2.75
C VAL A 123 -4.61 -2.12 -2.45
N GLU A 124 -4.61 -1.20 -1.50
CA GLU A 124 -5.75 -0.35 -1.19
C GLU A 124 -5.33 1.12 -1.06
N GLU A 125 -6.20 2.00 -1.55
CA GLU A 125 -6.14 3.43 -1.37
C GLU A 125 -6.94 3.85 -0.13
N LEU A 126 -6.33 4.65 0.73
CA LEU A 126 -6.91 5.15 1.97
C LEU A 126 -6.70 6.66 2.09
N ASN A 127 -7.46 7.26 2.99
CA ASN A 127 -7.26 8.63 3.44
C ASN A 127 -7.22 8.72 4.95
N ALA A 128 -6.52 9.73 5.47
CA ALA A 128 -6.48 10.03 6.91
C ALA A 128 -6.31 11.53 7.16
N GLU A 129 -6.90 12.00 8.26
CA GLU A 129 -6.84 13.35 8.84
C GLU A 129 -6.19 13.32 10.25
N GLY A 130 -5.36 12.31 10.51
CA GLY A 130 -4.71 12.09 11.78
C GLY A 130 -5.00 10.73 12.38
N PHE A 131 -4.45 10.51 13.57
CA PHE A 131 -4.53 9.22 14.24
C PHE A 131 -5.99 8.79 14.47
N GLY A 132 -6.30 7.53 14.13
CA GLY A 132 -7.64 6.95 14.29
C GLY A 132 -8.65 7.31 13.19
N THR A 133 -8.27 8.07 12.16
CA THR A 133 -9.18 8.50 11.07
C THR A 133 -8.96 7.75 9.75
N LEU A 134 -8.03 6.78 9.74
CA LEU A 134 -7.69 6.01 8.55
C LEU A 134 -8.93 5.31 7.98
N THR A 135 -9.28 5.67 6.75
CA THR A 135 -10.51 5.22 6.10
C THR A 135 -10.18 4.77 4.67
N PRO A 136 -10.49 3.52 4.28
CA PRO A 136 -10.40 3.08 2.89
C PRO A 136 -11.31 3.92 1.99
N GLN A 137 -10.85 4.20 0.77
CA GLN A 137 -11.73 4.80 -0.22
C GLN A 137 -12.82 3.82 -0.67
N PRO A 138 -14.00 4.30 -1.11
CA PRO A 138 -15.03 3.45 -1.70
C PRO A 138 -14.47 2.63 -2.86
N GLN A 139 -14.95 1.40 -3.04
CA GLN A 139 -14.46 0.50 -4.10
C GLN A 139 -14.56 1.11 -5.50
N THR A 140 -15.59 1.91 -5.78
CA THR A 140 -15.78 2.64 -7.05
C THR A 140 -14.78 3.78 -7.28
N LYS A 141 -13.93 4.04 -6.29
CA LYS A 141 -12.90 5.09 -6.28
C LYS A 141 -11.48 4.53 -6.13
N GLN A 142 -11.32 3.23 -5.98
CA GLN A 142 -10.02 2.54 -5.99
C GLN A 142 -9.52 2.42 -7.44
N ASN A 143 -8.34 2.94 -7.76
CA ASN A 143 -7.71 2.74 -9.08
C ASN A 143 -6.20 2.43 -9.02
N ILE A 144 -5.71 2.04 -7.85
CA ILE A 144 -4.31 1.65 -7.68
C ILE A 144 -4.16 0.16 -7.96
N MET A 145 -3.17 -0.15 -8.79
CA MET A 145 -2.66 -1.50 -8.96
C MET A 145 -1.36 -1.66 -8.17
N GLY A 146 -1.05 -2.88 -7.78
CA GLY A 146 0.30 -3.18 -7.34
C GLY A 146 0.59 -4.65 -7.18
N LYS A 147 1.88 -4.94 -7.02
CA LYS A 147 2.41 -6.29 -6.89
C LYS A 147 3.75 -6.26 -6.14
N GLY A 148 3.89 -7.16 -5.18
CA GLY A 148 5.14 -7.46 -4.50
C GLY A 148 5.79 -8.73 -5.03
N VAL A 149 7.11 -8.72 -5.11
CA VAL A 149 7.92 -9.91 -5.39
C VAL A 149 9.00 -9.97 -4.31
N TRP A 150 9.11 -11.11 -3.64
CA TRP A 150 10.25 -11.39 -2.78
C TRP A 150 11.24 -12.28 -3.51
N LYS A 151 12.51 -11.91 -3.53
CA LYS A 151 13.61 -12.68 -4.11
C LYS A 151 14.90 -12.38 -3.35
N GLU A 152 15.66 -13.43 -3.01
CA GLU A 152 17.01 -13.31 -2.43
C GLU A 152 17.06 -12.40 -1.17
N GLY A 153 16.10 -12.53 -0.26
CA GLY A 153 16.08 -11.74 0.98
C GLY A 153 15.59 -10.30 0.80
N LYS A 154 14.92 -9.98 -0.31
CA LYS A 154 14.44 -8.62 -0.59
C LYS A 154 13.02 -8.64 -1.11
N TRP A 155 12.21 -7.72 -0.60
CA TRP A 155 10.92 -7.37 -1.20
C TRP A 155 11.10 -6.27 -2.24
N SER A 156 10.45 -6.42 -3.39
CA SER A 156 10.27 -5.39 -4.42
C SER A 156 8.77 -5.23 -4.67
N VAL A 157 8.20 -4.10 -4.26
CA VAL A 157 6.78 -3.78 -4.45
C VAL A 157 6.64 -2.66 -5.46
N VAL A 158 5.82 -2.89 -6.48
CA VAL A 158 5.45 -1.88 -7.48
C VAL A 158 4.01 -1.44 -7.25
N PHE A 159 3.80 -0.13 -7.23
CA PHE A 159 2.49 0.51 -7.29
C PHE A 159 2.36 1.19 -8.65
N PHE A 160 1.16 1.13 -9.22
CA PHE A 160 0.82 1.86 -10.44
C PHE A 160 -0.55 2.50 -10.30
N ARG A 161 -0.68 3.72 -10.77
CA ARG A 161 -1.97 4.41 -10.89
C ARG A 161 -1.97 5.27 -12.14
N THR A 162 -3.11 5.37 -12.80
CA THR A 162 -3.33 6.36 -13.86
C THR A 162 -3.14 7.79 -13.33
N LEU A 163 -2.82 8.73 -14.23
CA LEU A 163 -2.71 10.15 -13.86
C LEU A 163 -4.08 10.76 -13.50
N ASP A 164 -5.15 10.27 -14.12
CA ASP A 164 -6.51 10.62 -13.76
C ASP A 164 -6.84 10.16 -12.35
N SER A 165 -7.45 11.07 -11.59
CA SER A 165 -7.90 10.85 -10.23
C SER A 165 -9.42 10.63 -10.24
N LEU A 166 -9.87 9.61 -9.49
CA LEU A 166 -11.28 9.26 -9.40
C LEU A 166 -11.98 9.99 -8.24
N ASN A 167 -11.21 10.52 -7.29
CA ASN A 167 -11.71 11.12 -6.05
C ASN A 167 -10.94 12.39 -5.70
N LYS A 168 -11.63 13.38 -5.11
CA LYS A 168 -11.02 14.66 -4.69
C LYS A 168 -9.91 14.49 -3.65
N TRP A 169 -9.87 13.33 -2.98
CA TRP A 169 -8.90 12.98 -1.96
C TRP A 169 -7.73 12.16 -2.47
N ASP A 170 -7.59 11.98 -3.79
CA ASP A 170 -6.40 11.36 -4.34
C ASP A 170 -5.29 12.39 -4.51
N ILE A 171 -4.05 11.93 -4.41
CA ILE A 171 -2.91 12.73 -4.84
C ILE A 171 -3.01 13.04 -6.34
N LYS A 172 -2.74 14.28 -6.72
CA LYS A 172 -2.62 14.71 -8.12
C LYS A 172 -1.16 14.93 -8.47
N PHE A 173 -0.60 14.05 -9.29
CA PHE A 173 0.76 14.19 -9.80
C PHE A 173 0.77 15.19 -10.94
N ASN A 174 0.92 16.47 -10.61
CA ASN A 174 1.13 17.51 -11.61
C ASN A 174 2.62 17.77 -11.81
N ARG A 175 2.99 18.29 -12.99
CA ARG A 175 4.39 18.57 -13.35
C ARG A 175 4.95 19.87 -12.75
N LYS A 176 4.18 20.59 -11.94
CA LYS A 176 4.55 21.94 -11.47
C LYS A 176 5.08 21.94 -10.04
N ASN A 177 4.39 21.24 -9.16
CA ASN A 177 4.67 21.28 -7.73
C ASN A 177 5.30 19.96 -7.26
N PRO A 178 6.31 20.01 -6.37
CA PRO A 178 6.82 18.80 -5.75
C PRO A 178 5.72 18.17 -4.88
N VAL A 179 5.73 16.84 -4.82
CA VAL A 179 4.85 16.06 -3.96
C VAL A 179 5.61 15.65 -2.71
N LEU A 180 4.98 15.73 -1.53
CA LEU A 180 5.55 15.14 -0.33
C LEU A 180 5.12 13.70 -0.21
N VAL A 181 6.09 12.80 -0.02
CA VAL A 181 5.88 11.38 0.17
C VAL A 181 6.55 10.91 1.45
N ALA A 182 5.88 10.06 2.22
CA ALA A 182 6.49 9.34 3.33
C ALA A 182 6.15 7.86 3.24
N PHE A 183 6.94 7.04 3.92
CA PHE A 183 6.86 5.59 3.82
C PHE A 183 6.53 4.98 5.17
N ALA A 184 5.84 3.84 5.14
CA ALA A 184 5.66 3.00 6.30
C ALA A 184 5.89 1.53 5.93
N ILE A 185 6.59 0.80 6.79
CA ILE A 185 6.85 -0.63 6.62
C ILE A 185 6.37 -1.35 7.87
N TRP A 186 5.66 -2.45 7.64
CA TRP A 186 5.34 -3.44 8.65
C TRP A 186 6.15 -4.69 8.33
N ASP A 187 6.91 -5.15 9.32
CA ASP A 187 7.69 -6.39 9.29
C ASP A 187 6.97 -7.44 10.14
N GLY A 188 6.58 -8.55 9.50
CA GLY A 188 5.86 -9.63 10.18
C GLY A 188 6.67 -10.25 11.32
N LYS A 189 7.95 -10.53 11.10
CA LYS A 189 8.88 -11.07 12.09
C LYS A 189 9.03 -10.16 13.31
N HIS A 190 8.95 -8.84 13.12
CA HIS A 190 8.96 -7.85 14.20
C HIS A 190 7.60 -7.60 14.86
N GLN A 191 6.57 -8.35 14.48
CA GLN A 191 5.20 -8.27 15.00
C GLN A 191 4.55 -6.90 14.77
N ASP A 192 4.86 -6.26 13.65
CA ASP A 192 4.29 -4.98 13.29
C ASP A 192 2.86 -5.13 12.78
N ARG A 193 1.97 -4.25 13.26
CA ARG A 193 0.56 -4.20 12.85
C ARG A 193 -0.04 -2.84 13.16
N ASN A 194 -0.94 -2.38 12.30
CA ASN A 194 -1.70 -1.14 12.48
C ASN A 194 -0.74 0.05 12.74
N GLY A 195 -0.80 0.66 13.92
CA GLY A 195 0.06 1.78 14.30
C GLY A 195 1.51 1.40 14.66
N ARG A 196 1.78 0.11 14.93
CA ARG A 196 3.13 -0.39 15.18
C ARG A 196 3.79 -0.73 13.85
N LYS A 197 4.73 0.11 13.43
CA LYS A 197 5.41 0.08 12.13
C LYS A 197 6.61 1.03 12.16
N VAL A 198 7.53 0.86 11.23
CA VAL A 198 8.58 1.87 10.96
C VAL A 198 8.03 2.91 9.99
N VAL A 199 8.29 4.19 10.25
CA VAL A 199 7.85 5.31 9.39
C VAL A 199 9.00 6.24 9.04
N SER A 200 9.00 6.77 7.82
CA SER A 200 9.90 7.85 7.43
C SER A 200 9.30 9.22 7.74
N MET A 201 10.16 10.24 7.84
CA MET A 201 9.74 11.63 7.68
C MET A 201 9.39 11.92 6.21
N TRP A 202 8.74 13.08 5.96
CA TRP A 202 8.44 13.55 4.61
C TRP A 202 9.70 13.69 3.74
N GLN A 203 9.64 13.08 2.56
CA GLN A 203 10.58 13.23 1.47
C GLN A 203 9.93 14.05 0.35
N ARG A 204 10.77 14.72 -0.45
CA ARG A 204 10.31 15.52 -1.59
C ARG A 204 10.46 14.73 -2.88
N LEU A 205 9.35 14.34 -3.48
CA LEU A 205 9.29 13.85 -4.84
C LEU A 205 9.30 15.06 -5.79
N LYS A 206 10.39 15.20 -6.55
CA LYS A 206 10.51 16.30 -7.52
C LYS A 206 9.44 16.17 -8.61
N PRO A 207 8.97 17.28 -9.19
CA PRO A 207 8.09 17.22 -10.34
C PRO A 207 8.76 16.44 -11.47
N PHE A 208 7.97 15.71 -12.23
CA PHE A 208 8.46 14.94 -13.36
C PHE A 208 8.76 15.88 -14.53
N HIS A 209 10.00 15.86 -15.00
CA HIS A 209 10.45 16.59 -16.18
C HIS A 209 10.82 15.55 -17.25
N HIS A 210 10.33 15.74 -18.47
CA HIS A 210 10.83 15.05 -19.65
C HIS A 210 12.14 15.66 -20.10
#